data_AF-A0A3D3HMB8-F1
#
_entry.id   AF-A0A3D3HMB8-F1
#
_cell.length_a   1.000
_cell.length_b   1.000
_cell.length_c   1.000
_cell.angle_alpha   90.00
_cell.angle_beta   90.00
_cell.angle_gamma   90.00
#
_symmetry.space_group_name_H-M   'P 1'
#
loop_
_entity.id
_entity.type
_entity.pdbx_description
1 polymer ?
#
loop_
_entity_poly.entity_id
_entity_poly.type
_entity_poly.pdbx_seq_one_letter_code
_entity_poly.pdbx_strand_id
1 'polypeptide(L)'
;MSIKNKLQKIRAENEAKGLNDPALFKERLFKGDFGLAKTFWLFWFVPVLLLNILEFFITKQTTLNKTEALMLVWSVVSFYLVIKVPHRTAWRYAALVVIALDILAGLTVNFLL
;
A
#
# COMPACT_ATOMS: atom_id res chain seq x y z
N MET A 1 31.21 -2.13 -13.93
CA MET A 1 30.87 -2.64 -12.57
C MET A 1 29.64 -3.54 -12.67
N SER A 2 29.72 -4.81 -12.24
CA SER A 2 28.63 -5.80 -12.32
C SER A 2 27.44 -5.42 -11.44
N ILE A 3 26.22 -5.81 -11.85
CA ILE A 3 24.97 -5.62 -11.08
C ILE A 3 25.10 -6.23 -9.68
N LYS A 4 25.76 -7.40 -9.55
CA LYS A 4 26.01 -8.04 -8.25
C LYS A 4 26.82 -7.12 -7.32
N ASN A 5 27.85 -6.46 -7.83
CA ASN A 5 28.70 -5.57 -7.02
C ASN A 5 27.93 -4.29 -6.61
N LYS A 6 27.06 -3.78 -7.47
CA LYS A 6 26.17 -2.66 -7.13
C LYS A 6 25.19 -3.03 -6.02
N LEU A 7 24.58 -4.22 -6.11
CA LEU A 7 23.63 -4.70 -5.09
C LEU A 7 24.32 -4.93 -3.75
N GLN A 8 25.51 -5.53 -3.73
CA GLN A 8 26.29 -5.71 -2.51
C GLN A 8 26.66 -4.38 -1.86
N LYS A 9 27.05 -3.38 -2.66
CA LYS A 9 27.35 -2.03 -2.14
C LYS A 9 26.12 -1.37 -1.50
N ILE A 10 24.97 -1.42 -2.17
CA ILE A 10 23.70 -0.88 -1.63
C ILE A 10 23.29 -1.62 -0.36
N ARG A 11 23.48 -2.95 -0.29
CA ARG A 11 23.19 -3.75 0.90
C ARG A 11 24.04 -3.30 2.09
N ALA A 12 25.34 -3.18 1.92
CA ALA A 12 26.26 -2.73 2.97
C ALA A 12 25.93 -1.30 3.44
N GLU A 13 25.60 -0.39 2.51
CA GLU A 13 25.16 0.97 2.85
C GLU A 13 23.83 0.98 3.63
N ASN A 14 22.89 0.09 3.30
CA ASN A 14 21.61 -0.02 4.00
C ASN A 14 21.76 -0.65 5.39
N GLU A 15 22.64 -1.66 5.53
CA GLU A 15 22.97 -2.27 6.82
C GLU A 15 23.65 -1.26 7.75
N ALA A 16 24.61 -0.48 7.25
CA ALA A 16 25.26 0.59 8.01
C ALA A 16 24.29 1.69 8.47
N LYS A 17 23.21 1.93 7.73
CA LYS A 17 22.16 2.90 8.07
C LYS A 17 21.03 2.30 8.92
N GLY A 18 21.11 1.03 9.31
CA GLY A 18 20.04 0.34 10.06
C GLY A 18 18.74 0.19 9.27
N LEU A 19 18.77 0.32 7.94
CA LEU A 19 17.57 0.32 7.08
C LEU A 19 16.93 -1.06 6.92
N ASN A 20 17.59 -2.11 7.39
CA ASN A 20 17.06 -3.47 7.44
C ASN A 20 16.32 -3.79 8.75
N ASP A 21 16.30 -2.86 9.72
CA ASP A 21 15.54 -3.04 10.95
C ASP A 21 14.03 -2.90 10.67
N PRO A 22 13.21 -3.92 10.97
CA PRO A 22 11.76 -3.86 10.78
C PRO A 22 11.08 -2.72 11.56
N ALA A 23 11.60 -2.33 12.72
CA ALA A 23 11.06 -1.21 13.50
C ALA A 23 11.28 0.12 12.77
N LEU A 24 12.49 0.33 12.25
CA LEU A 24 12.86 1.53 11.49
C LEU A 24 12.14 1.59 10.13
N PHE A 25 11.95 0.44 9.48
CA PHE A 25 11.12 0.32 8.29
C PHE A 25 9.68 0.78 8.55
N LYS A 26 9.06 0.26 9.63
CA LYS A 26 7.70 0.60 10.03
C LYS A 26 7.59 2.11 10.32
N GLU A 27 8.54 2.65 11.08
CA GLU A 27 8.57 4.07 11.41
C GLU A 27 8.64 4.97 10.16
N ARG A 28 9.53 4.65 9.22
CA ARG A 28 9.66 5.38 7.94
C ARG A 28 8.40 5.30 7.08
N LEU A 29 7.71 4.15 7.10
CA LEU A 29 6.45 3.98 6.38
C LEU A 29 5.37 4.92 6.94
N PHE A 30 5.20 4.95 8.27
CA PHE A 30 4.23 5.84 8.91
C PHE A 30 4.61 7.32 8.85
N LYS A 31 5.90 7.64 8.73
CA LYS A 31 6.40 9.00 8.47
C LYS A 31 6.25 9.43 7.01
N GLY A 32 5.96 8.50 6.10
CA GLY A 32 5.80 8.80 4.68
C GLY A 32 7.12 8.94 3.91
N ASP A 33 8.25 8.57 4.52
CA ASP A 33 9.62 8.73 3.98
C ASP A 33 9.89 7.83 2.76
N PHE A 34 9.00 6.88 2.48
CA PHE A 34 9.07 6.04 1.28
C PHE A 34 8.64 6.79 0.01
N GLY A 35 7.94 7.92 0.16
CA GLY A 35 7.44 8.72 -0.93
C GLY A 35 6.18 8.14 -1.60
N LEU A 36 5.47 9.00 -2.32
CA LEU A 36 4.15 8.69 -2.87
C LEU A 36 4.14 7.46 -3.77
N ALA A 37 5.13 7.34 -4.66
CA ALA A 37 5.16 6.25 -5.63
C ALA A 37 5.20 4.88 -4.96
N LYS A 38 6.01 4.72 -3.91
CA LYS A 38 6.09 3.45 -3.17
C LYS A 38 4.83 3.24 -2.34
N THR A 39 4.40 4.25 -1.58
CA THR A 39 3.20 4.13 -0.72
C THR A 39 1.93 3.86 -1.52
N PHE A 40 1.73 4.49 -2.67
CA PHE A 40 0.55 4.25 -3.50
C PHE A 40 0.65 2.94 -4.30
N TRP A 41 1.70 2.76 -5.09
CA TRP A 41 1.76 1.60 -6.00
C TRP A 41 2.00 0.28 -5.26
N LEU A 42 2.96 0.25 -4.32
CA LEU A 42 3.35 -0.99 -3.66
C LEU A 42 2.46 -1.35 -2.47
N PHE A 43 2.01 -0.36 -1.70
CA PHE A 43 1.21 -0.64 -0.49
C PHE A 43 -0.30 -0.59 -0.72
N TRP A 44 -0.80 0.12 -1.73
CA TRP A 44 -2.23 0.14 -2.04
C TRP A 44 -2.55 -0.61 -3.33
N PHE A 45 -2.06 -0.13 -4.47
CA PHE A 45 -2.50 -0.63 -5.79
C PHE A 45 -2.20 -2.12 -6.00
N VAL A 46 -0.96 -2.56 -5.75
CA VAL A 46 -0.58 -3.97 -5.96
C VAL A 46 -1.36 -4.92 -5.05
N PRO A 47 -1.48 -4.68 -3.72
CA PRO A 47 -2.31 -5.53 -2.85
C PRO A 47 -3.77 -5.57 -3.26
N VAL A 48 -4.37 -4.41 -3.58
CA VAL A 48 -5.77 -4.34 -4.03
C VAL A 48 -5.97 -5.10 -5.32
N LEU A 49 -5.08 -4.92 -6.30
CA LEU A 49 -5.14 -5.65 -7.58
C LEU A 49 -5.01 -7.16 -7.36
N LEU A 50 -4.08 -7.60 -6.52
CA LEU A 50 -3.88 -9.02 -6.22
C LEU A 50 -5.10 -9.63 -5.53
N LEU A 51 -5.71 -8.91 -4.58
CA LEU A 51 -6.91 -9.37 -3.90
C LEU A 51 -8.12 -9.44 -4.84
N ASN A 52 -8.30 -8.47 -5.74
CA ASN A 52 -9.32 -8.52 -6.80
C ASN A 52 -9.12 -9.72 -7.74
N ILE A 53 -7.88 -10.02 -8.12
CA ILE A 53 -7.58 -11.21 -8.94
C ILE A 53 -7.90 -12.50 -8.15
N LEU A 54 -7.56 -12.57 -6.87
CA LEU A 54 -7.88 -13.73 -6.04
C LEU A 54 -9.39 -13.92 -5.88
N GLU A 55 -10.12 -12.81 -5.72
CA GLU A 55 -11.57 -12.81 -5.61
C GLU A 55 -12.25 -13.44 -6.81
N PHE A 56 -11.76 -13.19 -8.02
CA PHE A 56 -12.23 -13.83 -9.25
C PHE A 56 -12.19 -15.38 -9.19
N PHE A 57 -11.24 -15.96 -8.46
CA PHE A 57 -11.12 -17.40 -8.31
C PHE A 57 -11.89 -17.96 -7.09
N ILE A 58 -12.39 -17.11 -6.20
CA ILE A 58 -13.12 -17.53 -5.00
C ILE A 58 -14.60 -17.71 -5.35
N THR A 59 -15.11 -18.93 -5.16
CA THR A 59 -16.51 -19.29 -5.45
C THR A 59 -17.43 -19.25 -4.24
N LYS A 60 -16.90 -19.04 -3.03
CA LYS A 60 -17.68 -19.05 -1.78
C LYS A 60 -18.04 -17.64 -1.32
N GLN A 61 -19.35 -17.33 -1.32
CA GLN A 61 -19.88 -16.03 -0.88
C GLN A 61 -19.34 -15.55 0.47
N THR A 62 -19.25 -16.42 1.48
CA THR A 62 -18.76 -16.05 2.81
C THR A 62 -17.28 -15.67 2.83
N THR A 63 -16.50 -16.12 1.85
CA THR A 63 -15.08 -15.79 1.71
C THR A 63 -14.92 -14.48 0.93
N LEU A 64 -15.83 -14.17 0.00
CA LEU A 64 -15.91 -12.89 -0.70
C LEU A 64 -16.12 -11.74 0.31
N ASN A 65 -17.18 -11.80 1.13
CA ASN A 65 -17.48 -10.73 2.09
C ASN A 65 -16.33 -10.47 3.10
N LYS A 66 -15.60 -11.52 3.52
CA LYS A 66 -14.43 -11.35 4.41
C LYS A 66 -13.25 -10.69 3.69
N THR A 67 -13.08 -10.99 2.41
CA THR A 67 -12.02 -10.42 1.57
C THR A 67 -12.31 -8.95 1.28
N GLU A 68 -13.56 -8.62 0.96
CA GLU A 68 -14.02 -7.23 0.75
C GLU A 68 -13.85 -6.38 2.02
N ALA A 69 -14.26 -6.89 3.19
CA ALA A 69 -14.06 -6.19 4.46
C ALA A 69 -12.57 -5.94 4.77
N LEU A 70 -11.70 -6.92 4.47
CA LEU A 70 -10.25 -6.75 4.62
C LEU A 70 -9.69 -5.72 3.65
N MET A 71 -10.15 -5.71 2.38
CA MET A 71 -9.77 -4.70 1.38
C MET A 71 -10.15 -3.30 1.86
N LEU A 72 -11.36 -3.13 2.41
CA LEU A 72 -11.82 -1.84 2.93
C LEU A 72 -10.93 -1.33 4.06
N VAL A 73 -10.63 -2.18 5.05
CA VAL A 73 -9.71 -1.82 6.15
C VAL A 73 -8.32 -1.47 5.60
N TRP A 74 -7.83 -2.22 4.63
CA TRP A 74 -6.53 -1.99 4.01
C TRP A 74 -6.47 -0.67 3.21
N SER A 75 -7.53 -0.34 2.47
CA SER A 75 -7.66 0.92 1.75
C SER A 75 -7.69 2.11 2.71
N VAL A 76 -8.38 2.02 3.86
CA VAL A 76 -8.37 3.06 4.89
C VAL A 76 -6.96 3.27 5.47
N VAL A 77 -6.24 2.18 5.80
CA VAL A 77 -4.85 2.27 6.29
C VAL A 77 -3.95 2.92 5.23
N SER A 78 -4.08 2.52 3.98
CA SER A 78 -3.30 3.05 2.88
C SER A 78 -3.58 4.53 2.62
N PHE A 79 -4.83 4.95 2.72
CA PHE A 79 -5.23 6.36 2.66
C PHE A 79 -4.48 7.19 3.70
N TYR A 80 -4.43 6.72 4.95
CA TYR A 80 -3.68 7.37 6.02
C TYR A 80 -2.18 7.44 5.73
N LEU A 81 -1.58 6.37 5.20
CA LEU A 81 -0.17 6.37 4.81
C LEU A 81 0.14 7.39 3.71
N VAL A 82 -0.73 7.51 2.71
CA VAL A 82 -0.58 8.52 1.63
C VAL A 82 -0.71 9.94 2.17
N ILE A 83 -1.57 10.18 3.18
CA ILE A 83 -1.66 11.50 3.84
C ILE A 83 -0.34 11.90 4.50
N LYS A 84 0.41 10.93 5.04
CA LYS A 84 1.66 11.19 5.75
C LYS A 84 2.84 11.48 4.84
N VAL A 85 2.74 11.20 3.53
CA VAL A 85 3.82 11.48 2.58
C VAL A 85 4.11 12.98 2.52
N PRO A 86 5.34 13.43 2.86
CA PRO A 86 5.73 14.82 2.73
C PRO A 86 5.78 15.22 1.24
N HIS A 87 5.34 16.44 0.93
CA HIS A 87 5.03 17.02 -0.39
C HIS A 87 3.58 16.95 -0.84
N ARG A 88 3.06 18.12 -1.23
CA ARG A 88 1.73 18.34 -1.80
C ARG A 88 1.83 18.40 -3.33
N THR A 89 2.03 17.25 -3.96
CA THR A 89 1.97 17.14 -5.43
C THR A 89 0.54 16.86 -5.88
N ALA A 90 0.18 17.28 -7.10
CA ALA A 90 -1.12 16.93 -7.71
C ALA A 90 -1.37 15.41 -7.69
N TRP A 91 -0.31 14.62 -7.90
CA TRP A 91 -0.31 13.16 -7.82
C TRP A 91 -0.75 12.63 -6.45
N ARG A 92 -0.40 13.30 -5.35
CA ARG A 92 -0.85 12.88 -4.02
C ARG A 92 -2.36 13.04 -3.89
N TYR A 93 -2.92 14.15 -4.37
CA TYR A 93 -4.37 14.36 -4.34
C TYR A 93 -5.09 13.35 -5.23
N ALA A 94 -4.57 13.08 -6.43
CA ALA A 94 -5.12 12.04 -7.30
C ALA A 94 -5.12 10.66 -6.61
N ALA A 95 -4.01 10.28 -5.98
CA ALA A 95 -3.92 9.04 -5.21
C ALA A 95 -4.94 8.97 -4.07
N LEU A 96 -5.09 10.05 -3.30
CA LEU A 96 -6.08 10.13 -2.22
C LEU A 96 -7.51 10.02 -2.75
N VAL A 97 -7.84 10.73 -3.83
CA VAL A 97 -9.18 10.66 -4.45
C VAL A 97 -9.49 9.24 -4.91
N VAL A 98 -8.55 8.57 -5.57
CA VAL A 98 -8.72 7.18 -6.02
C VAL A 98 -8.98 6.25 -4.84
N ILE A 99 -8.17 6.33 -3.78
CA ILE A 99 -8.37 5.49 -2.59
C ILE A 99 -9.68 5.83 -1.87
N ALA A 100 -10.06 7.11 -1.81
CA ALA A 100 -11.32 7.53 -1.20
C ALA A 100 -12.53 6.99 -1.96
N LEU A 101 -12.51 7.02 -3.29
CA LEU A 101 -13.56 6.45 -4.13
C LEU A 101 -13.66 4.94 -3.94
N ASP A 102 -12.53 4.24 -3.84
CA ASP A 102 -12.48 2.80 -3.56
C ASP A 102 -13.12 2.46 -2.19
N ILE A 103 -12.79 3.22 -1.14
CA ILE A 103 -13.41 3.07 0.18
C ILE A 103 -14.92 3.29 0.12
N LEU A 104 -15.37 4.34 -0.58
CA LEU A 104 -16.79 4.64 -0.72
C LEU A 104 -17.53 3.51 -1.46
N ALA A 105 -16.94 2.99 -2.54
CA ALA A 105 -17.49 1.85 -3.27
C ALA A 105 -17.59 0.61 -2.36
N GLY A 106 -16.53 0.29 -1.63
CA GLY A 106 -16.51 -0.84 -0.68
C GLY A 106 -17.56 -0.71 0.42
N LEU A 107 -17.76 0.51 0.96
CA LEU A 107 -18.81 0.77 1.97
C LEU A 107 -20.21 0.56 1.39
N THR A 108 -20.46 1.04 0.16
CA THR A 108 -21.78 0.86 -0.47
C THR A 108 -22.11 -0.60 -0.74
N VAL A 109 -21.14 -1.40 -1.17
CA VAL A 109 -21.35 -2.83 -1.45
C VAL A 109 -21.54 -3.63 -0.17
N ASN A 110 -20.79 -3.34 0.89
CA ASN A 110 -20.82 -4.15 2.12
C ASN A 110 -21.95 -3.80 3.11
N PHE A 111 -22.49 -2.57 3.07
CA PHE A 111 -23.42 -2.09 4.09
C PHE A 111 -24.78 -1.61 3.56
N LEU A 112 -24.91 -1.32 2.26
CA LEU A 112 -26.14 -0.74 1.67
C LEU A 112 -26.88 -1.69 0.72
N LEU A 113 -26.30 -2.86 0.42
CA LEU A 113 -26.88 -3.94 -0.41
C LEU A 113 -26.97 -5.23 0.40
#